data_AF-A0A535PNT1-F1
#
_entry.id   AF-A0A535PNT1-F1
#
_cell.length_a   1.000
_cell.length_b   1.000
_cell.length_c   1.000
_cell.angle_alpha   90.00
_cell.angle_beta   90.00
_cell.angle_gamma   90.00
#
_symmetry.space_group_name_H-M   'P 1'
#
loop_
_entity.id
_entity.type
_entity.pdbx_description
1 polymer ?
#
loop_
_entity_poly.entity_id
_entity_poly.type
_entity_poly.pdbx_seq_one_letter_code
_entity_poly.pdbx_strand_id
1 'polypeptide(L)'
;MKESELHEGRARIKVVGCGGGGGNAVNRMISKALKVQFIAVNTDKQALERCQADVKVQMGNKVTRGLGAGGDWTRGRDAADESRTELSAVVQESDMVFITAGMGGGTGTGSAAIVAELAKEAGALTIGVVTRPFA
;
A
#
# COMPACT_ATOMS: atom_id res chain seq x y z
N MET A 1 1.56 -16.94 29.18
CA MET A 1 2.95 -16.80 28.71
C MET A 1 3.23 -17.98 27.79
N LYS A 2 3.50 -17.88 26.50
CA LYS A 2 3.60 -16.78 25.54
C LYS A 2 3.23 -17.38 24.18
N GLU A 3 2.21 -16.85 23.51
CA GLU A 3 1.96 -17.15 22.08
C GLU A 3 2.98 -16.40 21.18
N SER A 4 3.85 -15.59 21.80
CA SER A 4 4.87 -14.76 21.16
C SER A 4 6.19 -15.48 20.84
N GLU A 5 6.35 -16.77 21.17
CA GLU A 5 7.60 -17.52 20.92
C GLU A 5 7.59 -18.35 19.63
N LEU A 6 6.47 -18.41 18.89
CA LEU A 6 6.36 -19.18 17.63
C LEU A 6 6.78 -18.42 16.35
N HIS A 7 7.21 -17.15 16.47
CA HIS A 7 7.62 -16.32 15.32
C HIS A 7 9.13 -16.24 15.09
N GLU A 8 9.95 -16.90 15.91
CA GLU A 8 11.41 -16.91 15.75
C GLU A 8 11.81 -17.74 14.51
N GLY A 9 11.86 -17.08 13.35
CA GLY A 9 12.42 -17.64 12.11
C GLY A 9 11.69 -17.31 10.81
N ARG A 10 10.52 -16.65 10.84
CA ARG A 10 9.83 -16.20 9.61
C ARG A 10 9.79 -14.69 9.54
N ALA A 11 10.43 -14.13 8.50
CA ALA A 11 10.37 -12.71 8.22
C ALA A 11 8.91 -12.23 8.03
N ARG A 12 8.54 -11.13 8.68
CA ARG A 12 7.26 -10.44 8.55
C ARG A 12 7.27 -9.65 7.25
N ILE A 13 6.72 -10.27 6.21
CA ILE A 13 6.63 -9.69 4.87
C ILE A 13 5.25 -9.08 4.66
N LYS A 14 5.22 -7.80 4.29
CA LYS A 14 4.00 -7.09 3.90
C LYS A 14 4.06 -6.66 2.44
N VAL A 15 2.92 -6.72 1.76
CA VAL A 15 2.76 -6.27 0.37
C VAL A 15 1.74 -5.15 0.34
N VAL A 16 2.18 -3.95 -0.07
CA VAL A 16 1.36 -2.75 -0.13
C VAL A 16 1.05 -2.40 -1.58
N GLY A 17 -0.22 -2.51 -1.96
CA GLY A 17 -0.73 -2.12 -3.27
C GLY A 17 -1.24 -0.68 -3.26
N CYS A 18 -0.57 0.20 -4.00
CA CYS A 18 -0.92 1.62 -4.09
C CYS A 18 -1.76 1.92 -5.34
N GLY A 19 -2.92 2.55 -5.14
CA GLY A 19 -3.87 2.93 -6.20
C GLY A 19 -4.54 1.73 -6.87
N GLY A 20 -5.29 1.99 -7.94
CA GLY A 20 -6.07 0.95 -8.64
C GLY A 20 -5.21 -0.18 -9.21
N GLY A 21 -4.11 0.16 -9.89
CA GLY A 21 -3.19 -0.84 -10.45
C GLY A 21 -2.53 -1.72 -9.38
N GLY A 22 -2.04 -1.09 -8.30
CA GLY A 22 -1.46 -1.81 -7.17
C GLY A 22 -2.48 -2.70 -6.45
N GLY A 23 -3.69 -2.19 -6.20
CA GLY A 23 -4.78 -2.96 -5.61
C GLY A 23 -5.21 -4.17 -6.45
N ASN A 24 -5.26 -4.03 -7.77
CA ASN A 24 -5.52 -5.14 -8.68
C ASN A 24 -4.41 -6.20 -8.66
N ALA A 25 -3.14 -5.77 -8.61
CA ALA A 25 -2.01 -6.69 -8.45
C ALA A 25 -2.09 -7.45 -7.12
N VAL A 26 -2.44 -6.77 -6.03
CA VAL A 26 -2.67 -7.39 -4.71
C VAL A 26 -3.78 -8.43 -4.76
N ASN A 27 -4.95 -8.12 -5.33
CA ASN A 27 -6.04 -9.10 -5.49
C ASN A 27 -5.57 -10.35 -6.26
N ARG A 28 -4.77 -10.15 -7.32
CA ARG A 28 -4.21 -11.26 -8.09
C ARG A 28 -3.24 -12.11 -7.26
N MET A 29 -2.40 -11.50 -6.44
CA MET A 29 -1.48 -12.20 -5.53
C MET A 29 -2.23 -13.02 -4.47
N ILE A 30 -3.30 -12.46 -3.91
CA ILE A 30 -4.18 -13.14 -2.95
C ILE A 30 -4.82 -14.38 -3.60
N SER A 31 -5.33 -14.25 -4.83
CA SER A 31 -5.93 -15.37 -5.56
C SER A 31 -4.97 -16.54 -5.82
N LYS A 32 -3.65 -16.29 -5.73
CA LYS A 32 -2.60 -17.32 -5.85
C LYS A 32 -2.12 -17.88 -4.51
N ALA A 33 -2.82 -17.60 -3.42
CA ALA A 33 -2.58 -18.14 -2.08
C ALA A 33 -1.16 -17.90 -1.52
N LEU A 34 -0.57 -16.74 -1.84
CA LEU A 34 0.69 -16.31 -1.22
C LEU A 34 0.46 -16.01 0.27
N LYS A 35 1.31 -16.55 1.14
CA LYS A 35 1.21 -16.38 2.61
C LYS A 35 2.04 -15.19 3.08
N VAL A 36 1.58 -13.99 2.79
CA VAL A 36 2.11 -12.70 3.25
C VAL A 36 0.95 -11.79 3.63
N GLN A 37 1.20 -10.72 4.38
CA GLN A 37 0.13 -9.77 4.69
C GLN A 37 -0.08 -8.81 3.52
N PHE A 38 -1.32 -8.70 3.06
CA PHE A 38 -1.69 -7.81 1.96
C PHE A 38 -2.37 -6.54 2.47
N ILE A 39 -1.88 -5.40 1.99
CA ILE A 39 -2.39 -4.07 2.31
C ILE A 39 -2.77 -3.39 1.00
N ALA A 40 -3.96 -2.81 0.93
CA ALA A 40 -4.39 -1.97 -0.18
C ALA A 40 -4.53 -0.53 0.27
N VAL A 41 -3.93 0.38 -0.49
CA VAL A 41 -3.87 1.80 -0.20
C VAL A 41 -4.46 2.56 -1.39
N ASN A 42 -5.55 3.30 -1.17
CA ASN A 42 -6.18 4.05 -2.26
C ASN A 42 -6.90 5.31 -1.76
N THR A 43 -7.05 6.29 -2.64
CA THR A 43 -7.91 7.48 -2.41
C THR A 43 -9.36 7.25 -2.84
N ASP A 44 -9.59 6.24 -3.70
CA ASP A 44 -10.92 5.85 -4.16
C ASP A 44 -11.52 4.80 -3.22
N LYS A 45 -12.63 5.16 -2.57
CA LYS A 45 -13.32 4.29 -1.62
C LYS A 45 -13.95 3.07 -2.31
N GLN A 46 -14.55 3.26 -3.48
CA GLN A 46 -15.21 2.17 -4.21
C GLN A 46 -14.20 1.11 -4.65
N ALA A 47 -12.99 1.54 -5.04
CA ALA A 47 -11.90 0.63 -5.36
C ALA A 47 -11.46 -0.20 -4.14
N LEU A 48 -11.41 0.38 -2.95
CA LEU A 48 -11.05 -0.33 -1.71
C LEU A 48 -12.13 -1.32 -1.26
N GLU A 49 -13.40 -0.96 -1.40
CA GLU A 49 -14.53 -1.87 -1.08
C GLU A 49 -14.42 -3.18 -1.86
N ARG A 50 -14.00 -3.11 -3.14
CA ARG A 50 -13.80 -4.27 -4.02
C ARG A 50 -12.48 -5.02 -3.81
N CYS A 51 -11.56 -4.49 -3.01
CA CYS A 51 -10.27 -5.13 -2.76
C CYS A 51 -10.39 -6.31 -1.77
N GLN A 52 -9.54 -7.32 -1.93
CA GLN A 52 -9.51 -8.52 -1.09
C GLN A 52 -8.39 -8.50 -0.03
N ALA A 53 -7.62 -7.41 0.04
CA ALA A 53 -6.52 -7.26 0.99
C ALA A 53 -6.96 -7.37 2.46
N ASP A 54 -6.07 -7.90 3.30
CA ASP A 54 -6.29 -8.07 4.74
C ASP A 54 -6.51 -6.71 5.43
N VAL A 55 -5.76 -5.69 4.98
CA VAL A 55 -5.84 -4.32 5.49
C VAL A 55 -6.13 -3.36 4.33
N LYS A 56 -7.04 -2.43 4.55
CA LYS A 56 -7.46 -1.43 3.57
C LYS A 56 -7.30 -0.03 4.17
N VAL A 57 -6.52 0.82 3.51
CA VAL A 57 -6.29 2.20 3.93
C VAL A 57 -6.86 3.14 2.88
N GLN A 58 -7.90 3.88 3.26
CA GLN A 58 -8.40 5.00 2.47
C GLN A 58 -7.61 6.25 2.82
N MET A 59 -6.83 6.76 1.87
CA MET A 59 -6.04 7.97 2.06
C MET A 59 -6.80 9.24 1.67
N GLY A 60 -6.40 10.36 2.27
CA GLY A 60 -6.76 11.70 1.79
C GLY A 60 -8.26 11.95 1.79
N ASN A 61 -8.95 11.58 2.88
CA ASN A 61 -10.39 11.77 2.98
C ASN A 61 -10.76 13.25 2.88
N LYS A 62 -9.91 14.17 3.37
CA LYS A 62 -10.14 15.62 3.22
C LYS A 62 -9.80 16.10 1.80
N VAL A 63 -8.72 15.60 1.20
CA VAL A 63 -8.26 16.00 -0.15
C VAL A 63 -9.17 15.51 -1.28
N THR A 64 -9.69 14.29 -1.17
CA THR A 64 -10.41 13.60 -2.28
C THR A 64 -11.86 13.27 -1.98
N ARG A 65 -12.27 13.31 -0.70
CA ARG A 65 -13.61 12.88 -0.24
C ARG A 65 -13.95 11.44 -0.65
N GLY A 66 -12.93 10.60 -0.83
CA GLY A 66 -13.09 9.20 -1.25
C GLY A 66 -13.39 9.00 -2.73
N LEU A 67 -13.29 10.05 -3.57
CA LEU A 67 -13.59 9.99 -5.00
C LEU A 67 -12.35 9.70 -5.88
N GLY A 68 -11.18 9.58 -5.27
CA GLY A 68 -9.93 9.36 -6.00
C GLY A 68 -9.16 10.64 -6.37
N ALA A 69 -7.92 10.45 -6.84
CA ALA A 69 -7.01 11.54 -7.22
C ALA A 69 -7.21 12.06 -8.66
N GLY A 70 -8.08 11.42 -9.46
CA GLY A 70 -8.42 11.89 -10.82
C GLY A 70 -7.26 11.91 -11.82
N GLY A 71 -6.24 11.07 -11.62
CA GLY A 71 -5.03 11.05 -12.47
C GLY A 71 -3.95 12.05 -12.06
N ASP A 72 -4.25 12.98 -11.16
CA ASP A 72 -3.28 13.95 -10.64
C ASP A 72 -2.44 13.32 -9.52
N TRP A 73 -1.13 13.19 -9.77
CA TRP A 73 -0.21 12.57 -8.80
C TRP A 73 0.07 13.48 -7.60
N THR A 74 -0.05 14.80 -7.75
CA THR A 74 0.15 15.75 -6.65
C THR A 74 -0.93 15.56 -5.59
N ARG A 75 -2.20 15.44 -6.01
CA ARG A 75 -3.31 15.07 -5.12
C ARG A 75 -3.14 13.71 -4.47
N GLY A 76 -2.58 12.74 -5.21
CA GLY A 76 -2.25 11.42 -4.66
C GLY A 76 -1.18 11.48 -3.57
N ARG A 77 -0.20 12.37 -3.73
CA ARG A 77 0.85 12.64 -2.74
C ARG A 77 0.28 13.36 -1.53
N ASP A 78 -0.48 14.45 -1.72
CA ASP A 78 -1.10 15.20 -0.63
C ASP A 78 -2.01 14.31 0.22
N ALA A 79 -2.75 13.40 -0.43
CA ALA A 79 -3.57 12.40 0.25
C ALA A 79 -2.75 11.43 1.09
N ALA A 80 -1.58 11.00 0.60
CA ALA A 80 -0.68 10.13 1.34
C ALA A 80 0.00 10.87 2.50
N ASP A 81 0.37 12.13 2.30
CA ASP A 81 0.94 12.99 3.34
C ASP A 81 -0.09 13.31 4.46
N GLU A 82 -1.37 13.52 4.10
CA GLU A 82 -2.47 13.63 5.07
C GLU A 82 -2.60 12.37 5.94
N SER A 83 -2.42 11.19 5.34
CA SER A 83 -2.62 9.88 5.97
C SER A 83 -1.32 9.22 6.48
N ARG A 84 -0.23 9.97 6.71
CA ARG A 84 1.06 9.39 7.14
C ARG A 84 0.97 8.54 8.40
N THR A 85 0.18 8.94 9.38
CA THR A 85 0.01 8.17 10.63
C THR A 85 -0.59 6.79 10.37
N GLU A 86 -1.61 6.72 9.51
CA GLU A 86 -2.28 5.48 9.12
C GLU A 86 -1.35 4.59 8.28
N LEU A 87 -0.65 5.20 7.32
CA LEU A 87 0.33 4.52 6.47
C LEU A 87 1.53 4.00 7.26
N SER A 88 2.00 4.75 8.26
CA SER A 88 3.08 4.33 9.14
C SER A 88 2.66 3.10 9.93
N ALA A 89 1.49 3.15 10.57
CA ALA A 89 0.96 2.04 11.37
C ALA A 89 0.88 0.72 10.58
N VAL A 90 0.52 0.75 9.30
CA VAL A 90 0.43 -0.49 8.50
C VAL A 90 1.78 -1.07 8.11
N VAL A 91 2.84 -0.26 7.99
CA VAL A 91 4.20 -0.72 7.64
C VAL A 91 5.08 -1.01 8.85
N GLN A 92 4.69 -0.59 10.06
CA GLN A 92 5.42 -0.92 11.29
C GLN A 92 5.56 -2.43 11.49
N GLU A 93 6.57 -2.85 12.25
CA GLU A 93 6.78 -4.26 12.60
C GLU A 93 6.93 -5.18 11.38
N SER A 94 7.41 -4.65 10.25
CA SER A 94 7.71 -5.42 9.05
C SER A 94 9.22 -5.61 8.93
N ASP A 95 9.66 -6.81 8.59
CA ASP A 95 11.06 -7.04 8.25
C ASP A 95 11.30 -6.71 6.76
N MET A 96 10.25 -6.87 5.94
CA MET A 96 10.28 -6.56 4.51
C MET A 96 8.93 -6.00 4.03
N VAL A 97 8.98 -4.96 3.20
CA VAL A 97 7.81 -4.35 2.58
C VAL A 97 7.98 -4.32 1.06
N PHE A 98 7.10 -5.00 0.34
CA PHE A 98 6.96 -4.88 -1.11
C PHE A 98 5.91 -3.83 -1.43
N ILE A 99 6.27 -2.85 -2.25
CA ILE A 99 5.36 -1.79 -2.68
C ILE A 99 5.08 -1.98 -4.15
N THR A 100 3.81 -2.19 -4.49
CA THR A 100 3.39 -2.37 -5.87
C THR A 100 2.44 -1.28 -6.30
N ALA A 101 2.70 -0.70 -7.48
CA ALA A 101 1.87 0.34 -8.05
C ALA A 101 1.97 0.33 -9.58
N GLY A 102 0.87 0.73 -10.23
CA GLY A 102 0.91 1.15 -11.62
C GLY A 102 1.28 2.62 -11.69
N MET A 103 2.43 2.97 -12.27
CA MET A 103 2.85 4.35 -12.44
C MET A 103 2.04 5.04 -13.54
N GLY A 104 2.03 6.37 -13.53
CA GLY A 104 1.34 7.21 -14.52
C GLY A 104 -0.08 7.63 -14.12
N GLY A 105 -0.69 6.96 -13.13
CA GLY A 105 -1.94 7.43 -12.51
C GLY A 105 -1.70 8.45 -11.39
N GLY A 106 -2.77 8.92 -10.75
CA GLY A 106 -2.67 9.87 -9.64
C GLY A 106 -2.24 9.22 -8.33
N THR A 107 -3.10 8.37 -7.77
CA THR A 107 -2.89 7.76 -6.44
C THR A 107 -1.62 6.93 -6.37
N GLY A 108 -1.44 5.96 -7.28
CA GLY A 108 -0.29 5.05 -7.25
C GLY A 108 1.04 5.78 -7.35
N THR A 109 1.16 6.71 -8.31
CA THR A 109 2.37 7.53 -8.51
C THR A 109 2.65 8.43 -7.31
N GLY A 110 1.61 9.08 -6.76
CA GLY A 110 1.77 10.02 -5.64
C GLY A 110 2.05 9.35 -4.30
N SER A 111 1.44 8.19 -4.02
CA SER A 111 1.52 7.56 -2.70
C SER A 111 2.64 6.54 -2.55
N ALA A 112 3.07 5.87 -3.64
CA ALA A 112 4.07 4.80 -3.55
C ALA A 112 5.40 5.27 -2.95
N ALA A 113 5.84 6.50 -3.27
CA ALA A 113 7.06 7.08 -2.72
C ALA A 113 6.95 7.32 -1.20
N ILE A 114 5.82 7.86 -0.74
CA ILE A 114 5.57 8.12 0.69
C ILE A 114 5.50 6.81 1.48
N VAL A 115 4.84 5.78 0.94
CA VAL A 115 4.82 4.45 1.58
C VAL A 115 6.23 3.85 1.68
N ALA A 116 7.07 4.05 0.66
CA ALA A 116 8.45 3.57 0.66
C ALA A 116 9.31 4.28 1.70
N GLU A 117 9.14 5.59 1.84
CA GLU A 117 9.78 6.39 2.87
C GLU A 117 9.41 5.89 4.26
N LEU A 118 8.11 5.74 4.56
CA LEU A 118 7.62 5.28 5.86
C LEU A 118 8.07 3.84 6.19
N ALA A 119 8.10 2.95 5.20
CA ALA A 119 8.60 1.58 5.38
C ALA A 119 10.10 1.56 5.73
N LYS A 120 10.89 2.42 5.08
CA LYS A 120 12.32 2.57 5.35
C LYS A 120 12.56 3.18 6.73
N GLU A 121 11.78 4.19 7.13
CA GLU A 121 11.82 4.79 8.47
C GLU A 121 11.46 3.76 9.56
N ALA A 122 10.54 2.83 9.27
CA ALA A 122 10.20 1.72 10.16
C ALA A 122 11.27 0.62 10.24
N GLY A 123 12.37 0.73 9.50
CA GLY A 123 13.48 -0.22 9.53
C GLY A 123 13.31 -1.45 8.62
N ALA A 124 12.29 -1.47 7.75
CA ALA A 124 12.03 -2.61 6.88
C ALA A 124 12.88 -2.57 5.60
N LEU A 125 13.28 -3.76 5.10
CA LEU A 125 13.80 -3.87 3.74
C LEU A 125 12.68 -3.50 2.75
N THR A 126 12.87 -2.40 2.02
CA THR A 126 11.82 -1.80 1.19
C THR A 126 12.10 -2.04 -0.30
N ILE A 127 11.18 -2.72 -0.99
CA ILE A 127 11.32 -3.10 -2.40
C ILE A 127 10.15 -2.55 -3.20
N GLY A 128 10.43 -1.72 -4.21
CA GLY A 128 9.43 -1.21 -5.15
C GLY A 128 9.31 -2.09 -6.40
N VAL A 129 8.11 -2.60 -6.68
CA VAL A 129 7.78 -3.36 -7.89
C VAL A 129 6.67 -2.62 -8.64
N VAL A 130 7.08 -1.77 -9.58
CA VAL A 130 6.17 -0.87 -10.30
C VAL A 130 6.13 -1.15 -11.79
N THR A 131 5.00 -0.87 -12.43
CA THR A 131 4.84 -0.96 -13.88
C THR A 131 4.85 0.44 -14.51
N ARG A 132 5.43 0.55 -15.70
CA ARG A 132 5.32 1.74 -16.54
C ARG A 132 4.03 1.68 -17.39
N PRO A 133 3.43 2.83 -17.75
CA PRO A 133 2.32 2.86 -18.71
C PRO A 133 2.69 2.22 -20.05
N PHE A 134 1.68 1.71 -20.77
CA PHE A 134 1.83 1.24 -22.14
C PHE A 134 2.13 2.41 -23.10
N ALA A 135 2.84 2.12 -24.20
CA ALA A 135 3.20 3.10 -25.24
C ALA A 135 2.07 3.33 -26.25
#